data_AF-A0A192GZA1-F1
#
_entry.id   AF-A0A192GZA1-F1
#
_cell.length_a   1.000
_cell.length_b   1.000
_cell.length_c   1.000
_cell.angle_alpha   90.00
_cell.angle_beta   90.00
_cell.angle_gamma   90.00
#
_symmetry.space_group_name_H-M   'P 1'
#
loop_
_entity.id
_entity.type
_entity.pdbx_description
1 polymer ?
#
loop_
_entity_poly.entity_id
_entity_poly.type
_entity_poly.pdbx_seq_one_letter_code
_entity_poly.pdbx_strand_id
1 'polypeptide(L)'
;MAKTSRIMAFWDDFQNSSEYKIINNYPQSLVQGTVQYFDKMMAEIYPGTFRTWNKDNLLDVLYMMFDQADADADPDAEHIFWINFDIISELLRYLADTNKIGINKRNLEEIFVEFQEYTDADDPGEEIRETVMGEARHVNTDPWLPEWKSYIAVNIERYTCEWVDAYTESSDWHSRPDGIDKAFISMILNSLAKWAYDDYRKTPKSWTKTAIVGVLTGPFVTYLSMEPESYELIAPALSHFLTYVANQGWLNEKRASDYKRFIAAAVPDMIELSRDQANFSSSKLIAMKMHEDGVDITDEKAIQAYITKVNQNGGIDSLYDDYEADDSMLDLPPEELREITEHPEQLRRLAEIYDPDPDQNYLNSAHLPEFETRRWRKKTAIAVHAQGVRAGLRLWLNRQNYEFPKNWDAVTVVQNVSDFVDLHYAQALLKPTEWPVSTFRDFGEWVRAERSGEHLAATNRFISSLLTELTDAGTLTREQGKQLTAAFFGKSIPKLTKPKKVKGKVISLKQARKLLKNKKKYH
;
A
#
# COMPACT_ATOMS: atom_id res chain seq x y z
N MET A 1 -52.39 -12.03 7.35
CA MET A 1 -51.53 -13.15 7.79
C MET A 1 -50.38 -13.23 6.81
N ALA A 2 -49.15 -12.96 7.24
CA ALA A 2 -47.99 -13.07 6.35
C ALA A 2 -47.87 -14.52 5.90
N LYS A 3 -47.91 -14.77 4.58
CA LYS A 3 -47.56 -16.08 4.04
C LYS A 3 -46.14 -16.39 4.53
N THR A 4 -45.97 -17.52 5.22
CA THR A 4 -44.65 -18.02 5.62
C THR A 4 -43.76 -18.03 4.39
N SER A 5 -42.53 -17.52 4.52
CA SER A 5 -41.54 -17.56 3.45
C SER A 5 -41.41 -18.99 2.93
N ARG A 6 -41.50 -19.15 1.60
CA ARG A 6 -41.49 -20.45 0.93
C ARG A 6 -40.11 -21.09 1.00
N ILE A 7 -39.05 -20.28 1.02
CA ILE A 7 -37.66 -20.73 1.09
C ILE A 7 -37.31 -21.25 2.48
N MET A 8 -38.01 -20.76 3.52
CA MET A 8 -37.85 -21.25 4.89
C MET A 8 -38.22 -22.72 5.07
N ALA A 9 -38.91 -23.33 4.11
CA ALA A 9 -39.13 -24.78 4.09
C ALA A 9 -37.82 -25.58 3.93
N PHE A 10 -36.75 -24.95 3.43
CA PHE A 10 -35.42 -25.54 3.28
C PHE A 10 -34.44 -25.08 4.36
N TRP A 11 -34.91 -24.34 5.37
CA TRP A 11 -34.03 -23.69 6.34
C TRP A 11 -33.17 -24.68 7.10
N ASP A 12 -33.76 -25.73 7.67
CA ASP A 12 -33.01 -26.73 8.44
C ASP A 12 -31.95 -27.44 7.58
N ASP A 13 -32.29 -27.77 6.34
CA ASP A 13 -31.36 -28.39 5.39
C ASP A 13 -30.25 -27.40 4.97
N PHE A 14 -30.60 -26.12 4.76
CA PHE A 14 -29.63 -25.07 4.47
C PHE A 14 -28.67 -24.86 5.63
N GLN A 15 -29.14 -24.79 6.88
CA GLN A 15 -28.27 -24.64 8.06
C GLN A 15 -27.24 -25.76 8.22
N ASN A 16 -27.54 -26.95 7.69
CA ASN A 16 -26.64 -28.09 7.70
C ASN A 16 -25.77 -28.22 6.44
N SER A 17 -25.93 -27.32 5.46
CA SER A 17 -25.18 -27.32 4.20
C SER A 17 -23.75 -26.80 4.35
N SER A 18 -22.90 -27.08 3.35
CA SER A 18 -21.57 -26.48 3.22
C SER A 18 -21.62 -24.96 3.08
N GLU A 19 -22.60 -24.47 2.32
CA GLU A 19 -22.81 -23.07 1.97
C GLU A 19 -23.16 -22.26 3.22
N TYR A 20 -23.98 -22.80 4.13
CA TYR A 20 -24.26 -22.11 5.38
C TYR A 20 -23.03 -22.01 6.29
N LYS A 21 -22.08 -22.95 6.23
CA LYS A 21 -20.83 -22.84 7.00
C LYS A 21 -20.00 -21.63 6.58
N ILE A 22 -20.13 -21.18 5.33
CA ILE A 22 -19.42 -20.01 4.77
C ILE A 22 -19.93 -18.70 5.39
N ILE A 23 -21.20 -18.66 5.80
CA ILE A 23 -21.89 -17.47 6.35
C ILE A 23 -22.28 -17.60 7.83
N ASN A 24 -21.81 -18.65 8.52
CA ASN A 24 -22.18 -18.92 9.92
C ASN A 24 -21.58 -17.93 10.93
N ASN A 25 -20.65 -17.08 10.47
CA ASN A 25 -20.07 -15.97 11.22
C ASN A 25 -21.06 -14.80 11.37
N TYR A 26 -22.09 -14.71 10.51
CA TYR A 26 -23.17 -13.74 10.71
C TYR A 26 -24.15 -14.22 11.78
N PRO A 27 -24.75 -13.30 12.55
CA PRO A 27 -25.81 -13.65 13.49
C PRO A 27 -26.94 -14.42 12.79
N GLN A 28 -27.34 -15.57 13.33
CA GLN A 28 -28.38 -16.42 12.72
C GLN A 28 -29.68 -15.64 12.41
N SER A 29 -30.05 -14.68 13.27
CA SER A 29 -31.21 -13.82 13.06
C SER A 29 -31.07 -12.93 11.82
N LEU A 30 -29.86 -12.45 11.53
CA LEU A 30 -29.56 -11.67 10.34
C LEU A 30 -29.65 -12.55 9.08
N VAL A 31 -29.06 -13.74 9.12
CA VAL A 31 -29.13 -14.70 8.01
C VAL A 31 -30.60 -15.04 7.71
N GLN A 32 -31.35 -15.44 8.74
CA GLN A 32 -32.77 -15.78 8.59
C GLN A 32 -33.61 -14.60 8.09
N GLY A 33 -33.35 -13.39 8.61
CA GLY A 33 -34.03 -12.17 8.19
C GLY A 33 -33.79 -11.86 6.71
N THR A 34 -32.54 -11.95 6.26
CA THR A 34 -32.12 -11.73 4.87
C THR A 34 -32.76 -12.74 3.93
N VAL A 35 -32.71 -14.03 4.28
CA VAL A 35 -33.32 -15.12 3.50
C VAL A 35 -34.83 -14.92 3.34
N GLN A 36 -35.52 -14.52 4.41
CA GLN A 36 -36.96 -14.23 4.35
C GLN A 36 -37.28 -12.98 3.54
N TYR A 37 -36.46 -11.95 3.64
CA TYR A 37 -36.61 -10.71 2.88
C TYR A 37 -36.46 -10.99 1.38
N PHE A 38 -35.39 -11.69 0.99
CA PHE A 38 -35.12 -12.06 -0.39
C PHE A 38 -36.24 -12.92 -0.99
N ASP A 39 -36.73 -13.95 -0.28
CA ASP A 39 -37.85 -14.77 -0.76
C ASP A 39 -39.13 -13.96 -0.96
N LYS A 40 -39.43 -13.01 -0.07
CA LYS A 40 -40.59 -12.12 -0.22
C LYS A 40 -40.44 -11.24 -1.46
N MET A 41 -39.29 -10.63 -1.65
CA MET A 41 -38.99 -9.78 -2.80
C MET A 41 -39.11 -10.57 -4.11
N MET A 42 -38.47 -11.74 -4.19
CA MET A 42 -38.60 -12.62 -5.35
C MET A 42 -40.05 -13.07 -5.58
N ALA A 43 -40.82 -13.35 -4.53
CA ALA A 43 -42.22 -13.75 -4.65
C ALA A 43 -43.14 -12.62 -5.15
N GLU A 44 -42.79 -11.37 -4.82
CA GLU A 44 -43.54 -10.17 -5.19
C GLU A 44 -43.28 -9.77 -6.63
N ILE A 45 -42.01 -9.77 -7.06
CA ILE A 45 -41.60 -9.37 -8.42
C ILE A 45 -41.86 -10.52 -9.41
N TYR A 46 -41.50 -11.74 -9.03
CA TYR A 46 -41.59 -12.93 -9.86
C TYR A 46 -42.48 -14.01 -9.22
N PRO A 47 -43.81 -13.81 -9.26
CA PRO A 47 -44.75 -14.77 -8.68
C PRO A 47 -44.68 -16.11 -9.43
N GLY A 48 -44.39 -17.19 -8.70
CA GLY A 48 -44.20 -18.51 -9.30
C GLY A 48 -43.45 -19.45 -8.37
N THR A 49 -43.20 -20.67 -8.81
CA THR A 49 -42.37 -21.62 -8.04
C THR A 49 -40.89 -21.27 -8.19
N PHE A 50 -40.03 -21.66 -7.24
CA PHE A 50 -38.57 -21.49 -7.35
C PHE A 50 -37.95 -22.04 -8.65
N ARG A 51 -38.61 -23.01 -9.27
CA ARG A 51 -38.23 -23.58 -10.57
C ARG A 51 -38.32 -22.60 -11.73
N THR A 52 -39.04 -21.50 -11.59
CA THR A 52 -39.15 -20.49 -12.65
C THR A 52 -38.07 -19.44 -12.56
N TRP A 53 -37.30 -19.40 -11.46
CA TRP A 53 -36.18 -18.48 -11.30
C TRP A 53 -35.10 -18.83 -12.32
N ASN A 54 -34.79 -17.86 -13.16
CA ASN A 54 -33.78 -17.95 -14.20
C ASN A 54 -32.75 -16.81 -14.02
N LYS A 55 -31.82 -16.73 -14.97
CA LYS A 55 -30.76 -15.73 -14.98
C LYS A 55 -31.27 -14.31 -14.88
N ASP A 56 -32.20 -13.94 -15.76
CA ASP A 56 -32.71 -12.58 -15.85
C ASP A 56 -33.45 -12.19 -14.55
N ASN A 57 -34.23 -13.10 -13.97
CA ASN A 57 -34.95 -12.82 -12.72
C ASN A 57 -34.01 -12.55 -11.55
N LEU A 58 -32.95 -13.33 -11.42
CA LEU A 58 -32.01 -13.18 -10.31
C LEU A 58 -31.15 -11.93 -10.48
N LEU A 59 -30.64 -11.67 -11.69
CA LEU A 59 -29.89 -10.46 -11.97
C LEU A 59 -30.72 -9.20 -11.73
N ASP A 60 -31.95 -9.16 -12.25
CA ASP A 60 -32.84 -8.02 -12.09
C ASP A 60 -33.09 -7.68 -10.61
N VAL A 61 -33.33 -8.69 -9.76
CA VAL A 61 -33.51 -8.45 -8.32
C VAL A 61 -32.21 -8.02 -7.64
N LEU A 62 -31.07 -8.62 -8.00
CA LEU A 62 -29.78 -8.22 -7.45
C LEU A 62 -29.42 -6.78 -7.83
N TYR A 63 -29.62 -6.39 -9.09
CA TYR A 63 -29.44 -5.01 -9.55
C TYR A 63 -30.38 -4.05 -8.83
N MET A 64 -31.66 -4.38 -8.74
CA MET A 64 -32.62 -3.54 -8.02
C MET A 64 -32.23 -3.37 -6.53
N MET A 65 -31.75 -4.42 -5.87
CA MET A 65 -31.28 -4.32 -4.48
C MET A 65 -30.04 -3.45 -4.36
N PHE A 66 -29.10 -3.55 -5.30
CA PHE A 66 -27.89 -2.73 -5.34
C PHE A 66 -28.22 -1.27 -5.62
N ASP A 67 -28.95 -0.99 -6.70
CA ASP A 67 -29.38 0.36 -7.09
C ASP A 67 -30.17 1.03 -5.96
N GLN A 68 -30.98 0.27 -5.21
CA GLN A 68 -31.69 0.80 -4.05
C GLN A 68 -30.74 1.17 -2.90
N ALA A 69 -29.71 0.36 -2.66
CA ALA A 69 -28.72 0.63 -1.62
C ALA A 69 -27.80 1.81 -1.99
N ASP A 70 -27.41 1.90 -3.26
CA ASP A 70 -26.62 3.00 -3.82
C ASP A 70 -27.38 4.33 -3.79
N ALA A 71 -28.69 4.30 -4.09
CA ALA A 71 -29.55 5.48 -4.00
C ALA A 71 -29.96 5.86 -2.57
N ASP A 72 -29.64 5.04 -1.57
CA ASP A 72 -29.99 5.32 -0.17
C ASP A 72 -29.05 6.38 0.42
N ALA A 73 -29.59 7.26 1.26
CA ALA A 73 -28.82 8.32 1.91
C ALA A 73 -28.09 7.83 3.17
N ASP A 74 -28.41 6.63 3.66
CA ASP A 74 -27.72 6.00 4.78
C ASP A 74 -26.33 5.49 4.34
N PRO A 75 -25.23 5.97 4.95
CA PRO A 75 -23.88 5.54 4.57
C PRO A 75 -23.63 4.04 4.81
N ASP A 76 -24.44 3.38 5.64
CA ASP A 76 -24.32 1.94 5.88
C ASP A 76 -25.11 1.10 4.86
N ALA A 77 -25.92 1.70 3.98
CA ALA A 77 -26.83 0.98 3.08
C ALA A 77 -26.09 0.05 2.11
N GLU A 78 -25.02 0.52 1.48
CA GLU A 78 -24.21 -0.29 0.57
C GLU A 78 -23.52 -1.44 1.33
N HIS A 79 -23.00 -1.16 2.53
CA HIS A 79 -22.40 -2.19 3.37
C HIS A 79 -23.42 -3.28 3.78
N ILE A 80 -24.62 -2.87 4.16
CA ILE A 80 -25.73 -3.78 4.48
C ILE A 80 -26.13 -4.58 3.23
N PHE A 81 -26.14 -3.98 2.05
CA PHE A 81 -26.38 -4.67 0.80
C PHE A 81 -25.36 -5.81 0.60
N TRP A 82 -24.07 -5.54 0.77
CA TRP A 82 -23.04 -6.57 0.57
C TRP A 82 -23.14 -7.73 1.58
N ILE A 83 -23.49 -7.45 2.84
CA ILE A 83 -23.79 -8.51 3.81
C ILE A 83 -24.99 -9.35 3.34
N ASN A 84 -26.04 -8.69 2.87
CA ASN A 84 -27.21 -9.39 2.35
C ASN A 84 -26.87 -10.22 1.10
N PHE A 85 -26.05 -9.68 0.20
CA PHE A 85 -25.58 -10.34 -1.01
C PHE A 85 -24.80 -11.61 -0.69
N ASP A 86 -23.88 -11.58 0.28
CA ASP A 86 -23.14 -12.76 0.72
C ASP A 86 -24.09 -13.88 1.17
N ILE A 87 -25.04 -13.54 2.05
CA ILE A 87 -26.05 -14.50 2.54
C ILE A 87 -26.92 -15.06 1.40
N ILE A 88 -27.38 -14.18 0.50
CA ILE A 88 -28.22 -14.56 -0.64
C ILE A 88 -27.44 -15.45 -1.61
N SER A 89 -26.17 -15.14 -1.86
CA SER A 89 -25.33 -15.89 -2.80
C SER A 89 -25.13 -17.33 -2.32
N GLU A 90 -24.86 -17.53 -1.03
CA GLU A 90 -24.74 -18.87 -0.43
C GLU A 90 -26.07 -19.63 -0.40
N LEU A 91 -27.18 -18.94 -0.11
CA LEU A 91 -28.51 -19.54 -0.23
C LEU A 91 -28.77 -20.02 -1.66
N LEU A 92 -28.48 -19.19 -2.66
CA LEU A 92 -28.71 -19.51 -4.07
C LEU A 92 -27.82 -20.67 -4.53
N ARG A 93 -26.55 -20.72 -4.08
CA ARG A 93 -25.64 -21.86 -4.33
C ARG A 93 -26.22 -23.16 -3.79
N TYR A 94 -26.63 -23.17 -2.52
CA TYR A 94 -27.29 -24.31 -1.91
C TYR A 94 -28.54 -24.76 -2.68
N LEU A 95 -29.40 -23.81 -3.08
CA LEU A 95 -30.61 -24.11 -3.82
C LEU A 95 -30.31 -24.62 -5.23
N ALA A 96 -29.25 -24.16 -5.88
CA ALA A 96 -28.82 -24.65 -7.19
C ALA A 96 -28.23 -26.06 -7.08
N ASP A 97 -27.37 -26.31 -6.09
CA ASP A 97 -26.68 -27.58 -5.86
C ASP A 97 -27.66 -28.69 -5.47
N THR A 98 -28.67 -28.35 -4.66
CA THR A 98 -29.76 -29.27 -4.31
C THR A 98 -30.89 -29.30 -5.34
N ASN A 99 -30.69 -28.63 -6.48
CA ASN A 99 -31.62 -28.58 -7.60
C ASN A 99 -33.03 -28.20 -7.14
N LYS A 100 -33.17 -27.13 -6.36
CA LYS A 100 -34.45 -26.58 -5.85
C LYS A 100 -34.92 -25.37 -6.66
N ILE A 101 -34.00 -24.64 -7.29
CA ILE A 101 -34.30 -23.54 -8.22
C ILE A 101 -34.21 -23.98 -9.68
N GLY A 102 -34.61 -23.10 -10.61
CA GLY A 102 -34.63 -23.36 -12.05
C GLY A 102 -33.26 -23.24 -12.74
N ILE A 103 -32.24 -22.86 -12.00
CA ILE A 103 -30.90 -22.59 -12.50
C ILE A 103 -29.88 -23.57 -11.91
N ASN A 104 -28.93 -24.01 -12.75
CA ASN A 104 -27.83 -24.86 -12.30
C ASN A 104 -26.68 -24.02 -11.73
N LYS A 105 -25.78 -24.65 -10.96
CA LYS A 105 -24.63 -24.01 -10.32
C LYS A 105 -23.78 -23.18 -11.29
N ARG A 106 -23.47 -23.72 -12.47
CA ARG A 106 -22.63 -23.04 -13.47
C ARG A 106 -23.25 -21.72 -13.92
N ASN A 107 -24.53 -21.74 -14.30
CA ASN A 107 -25.23 -20.55 -14.75
C ASN A 107 -25.43 -19.54 -13.60
N LEU A 108 -25.55 -20.04 -12.36
CA LEU A 108 -25.60 -19.17 -11.19
C LEU A 108 -24.26 -18.47 -10.94
N GLU A 109 -23.13 -19.15 -11.11
CA GLU A 109 -21.82 -18.49 -11.02
C GLU A 109 -21.61 -17.47 -12.14
N GLU A 110 -22.13 -17.72 -13.36
CA GLU A 110 -22.13 -16.73 -14.45
C GLU A 110 -22.94 -15.48 -14.08
N ILE A 111 -24.05 -15.61 -13.35
CA ILE A 111 -24.82 -14.48 -12.80
C ILE A 111 -24.00 -13.67 -11.81
N PHE A 112 -23.31 -14.31 -10.88
CA PHE A 112 -22.53 -13.57 -9.90
C PHE A 112 -21.37 -12.82 -10.54
N VAL A 113 -20.75 -13.38 -11.59
CA VAL A 113 -19.74 -12.66 -12.38
C VAL A 113 -20.34 -11.45 -13.08
N GLU A 114 -21.47 -11.60 -13.76
CA GLU A 114 -22.15 -10.49 -14.45
C GLU A 114 -22.67 -9.42 -13.50
N PHE A 115 -23.17 -9.84 -12.33
CA PHE A 115 -23.60 -8.92 -11.28
C PHE A 115 -22.41 -8.10 -10.76
N GLN A 116 -21.27 -8.74 -10.50
CA GLN A 116 -20.04 -8.06 -10.09
C GLN A 116 -19.54 -7.08 -11.14
N GLU A 117 -19.59 -7.45 -12.43
CA GLU A 117 -19.18 -6.55 -13.54
C GLU A 117 -20.05 -5.28 -13.62
N TYR A 118 -21.33 -5.35 -13.24
CA TYR A 118 -22.23 -4.19 -13.18
C TYR A 118 -21.91 -3.29 -11.97
N THR A 119 -21.76 -3.87 -10.78
CA THR A 119 -21.44 -3.09 -9.57
C THR A 119 -20.07 -2.41 -9.63
N ASP A 120 -19.16 -2.97 -10.43
CA ASP A 120 -17.83 -2.39 -10.69
C ASP A 120 -17.87 -1.17 -11.64
N ALA A 121 -18.99 -0.91 -12.33
CA ALA A 121 -19.07 0.08 -13.41
C ALA A 121 -19.46 1.50 -12.99
N ASP A 122 -20.05 1.71 -11.80
CA ASP A 122 -20.82 2.93 -11.50
C ASP A 122 -20.46 3.73 -10.22
N ASP A 123 -19.38 3.45 -9.48
CA ASP A 123 -19.10 4.20 -8.23
C ASP A 123 -17.89 5.18 -8.31
N PRO A 124 -18.15 6.51 -8.33
CA PRO A 124 -17.17 7.57 -8.21
C PRO A 124 -16.96 8.02 -6.75
N GLY A 125 -16.48 7.09 -5.91
CA GLY A 125 -15.55 7.36 -4.82
C GLY A 125 -16.13 7.66 -3.44
N GLU A 126 -15.66 6.90 -2.45
CA GLU A 126 -15.51 7.42 -1.09
C GLU A 126 -14.35 6.77 -0.32
N GLU A 127 -13.41 7.63 0.08
CA GLU A 127 -12.36 7.39 1.07
C GLU A 127 -12.95 6.81 2.39
N ILE A 128 -12.35 5.74 2.97
CA ILE A 128 -11.74 5.70 4.33
C ILE A 128 -11.43 4.26 4.84
N ARG A 129 -10.14 4.10 5.20
CA ARG A 129 -9.48 3.40 6.32
C ARG A 129 -10.11 2.21 7.08
N GLU A 130 -9.24 1.19 7.17
CA GLU A 130 -8.70 0.51 8.37
C GLU A 130 -9.16 -0.90 8.78
N THR A 131 -8.14 -1.69 9.12
CA THR A 131 -8.09 -2.84 10.06
C THR A 131 -8.52 -4.23 9.58
N VAL A 132 -7.56 -4.98 9.02
CA VAL A 132 -7.42 -6.42 9.30
C VAL A 132 -6.00 -6.64 9.82
N MET A 133 -5.90 -6.88 11.13
CA MET A 133 -4.83 -7.56 11.88
C MET A 133 -3.38 -7.39 11.37
N GLY A 134 -2.62 -6.49 12.02
CA GLY A 134 -1.19 -6.70 12.30
C GLY A 134 -0.17 -5.93 11.48
N GLU A 135 -0.41 -5.66 10.19
CA GLU A 135 0.51 -4.89 9.35
C GLU A 135 -0.25 -3.85 8.52
N ALA A 136 0.36 -2.69 8.31
CA ALA A 136 -0.19 -1.70 7.38
C ALA A 136 -0.21 -2.31 5.98
N ARG A 137 -1.38 -2.80 5.54
CA ARG A 137 -1.59 -3.35 4.21
C ARG A 137 -1.25 -2.27 3.19
N HIS A 138 -0.19 -2.47 2.42
CA HIS A 138 0.12 -1.61 1.29
C HIS A 138 -0.93 -1.85 0.20
N VAL A 139 -1.64 -0.79 -0.17
CA VAL A 139 -2.61 -0.81 -1.26
C VAL A 139 -2.16 0.24 -2.26
N ASN A 140 -1.98 -0.16 -3.52
CA ASN A 140 -1.61 0.77 -4.58
C ASN A 140 -2.71 1.84 -4.72
N THR A 141 -2.32 3.12 -4.64
CA THR A 141 -3.20 4.28 -4.69
C THR A 141 -3.25 4.93 -6.08
N ASP A 142 -2.77 4.23 -7.12
CA ASP A 142 -2.87 4.68 -8.52
C ASP A 142 -4.33 5.07 -8.85
N PRO A 143 -4.59 6.35 -9.19
CA PRO A 143 -5.94 6.84 -9.48
C PRO A 143 -6.56 6.24 -10.74
N TRP A 144 -5.79 5.52 -11.56
CA TRP A 144 -6.28 4.82 -12.76
C TRP A 144 -6.74 3.39 -12.48
N LEU A 145 -6.49 2.87 -11.27
CA LEU A 145 -7.05 1.60 -10.84
C LEU A 145 -8.45 1.81 -10.25
N PRO A 146 -9.35 0.81 -10.39
CA PRO A 146 -10.57 0.77 -9.60
C PRO A 146 -10.26 0.94 -8.11
N GLU A 147 -11.22 1.51 -7.39
CA GLU A 147 -11.09 1.65 -5.94
C GLU A 147 -10.85 0.29 -5.30
N TRP A 148 -9.96 0.26 -4.30
CA TRP A 148 -9.77 -0.94 -3.51
C TRP A 148 -10.97 -1.15 -2.60
N LYS A 149 -11.69 -2.24 -2.79
CA LYS A 149 -12.81 -2.62 -1.94
C LYS A 149 -12.39 -3.73 -0.97
N SER A 150 -12.64 -3.52 0.33
CA SER A 150 -12.22 -4.44 1.41
C SER A 150 -12.93 -5.79 1.37
N TYR A 151 -14.22 -5.80 1.04
CA TYR A 151 -15.02 -7.01 0.96
C TYR A 151 -14.50 -7.95 -0.15
N ILE A 152 -14.00 -7.40 -1.27
CA ILE A 152 -13.38 -8.22 -2.33
C ILE A 152 -12.12 -8.89 -1.81
N ALA A 153 -11.28 -8.18 -1.06
CA ALA A 153 -10.07 -8.77 -0.48
C ALA A 153 -10.40 -9.90 0.51
N VAL A 154 -11.40 -9.71 1.37
CA VAL A 154 -11.88 -10.76 2.30
C VAL A 154 -12.44 -11.95 1.53
N ASN A 155 -13.21 -11.70 0.47
CA ASN A 155 -13.75 -12.75 -0.39
C ASN A 155 -12.65 -13.55 -1.07
N ILE A 156 -11.64 -12.87 -1.62
CA ILE A 156 -10.46 -13.51 -2.20
C ILE A 156 -9.80 -14.44 -1.20
N GLU A 157 -9.48 -13.95 -0.01
CA GLU A 157 -8.84 -14.74 1.03
C GLU A 157 -9.67 -15.98 1.40
N ARG A 158 -10.98 -15.81 1.58
CA ARG A 158 -11.92 -16.90 1.88
C ARG A 158 -11.88 -18.00 0.83
N TYR A 159 -12.16 -17.68 -0.44
CA TYR A 159 -12.27 -18.72 -1.46
C TYR A 159 -10.91 -19.30 -1.87
N THR A 160 -9.79 -18.56 -1.74
CA THR A 160 -8.47 -19.15 -1.98
C THR A 160 -8.09 -20.14 -0.89
N CYS A 161 -8.48 -19.90 0.37
CA CYS A 161 -8.33 -20.88 1.44
C CYS A 161 -9.17 -22.13 1.18
N GLU A 162 -10.45 -21.98 0.81
CA GLU A 162 -11.33 -23.11 0.46
C GLU A 162 -10.77 -23.93 -0.70
N TRP A 163 -10.22 -23.29 -1.73
CA TRP A 163 -9.60 -23.99 -2.86
C TRP A 163 -8.38 -24.82 -2.42
N VAL A 164 -7.54 -24.26 -1.55
CA VAL A 164 -6.37 -24.98 -1.02
C VAL A 164 -6.80 -26.14 -0.13
N ASP A 165 -7.76 -25.95 0.76
CA ASP A 165 -8.29 -27.01 1.61
C ASP A 165 -8.81 -28.17 0.78
N ALA A 166 -9.68 -27.89 -0.19
CA ALA A 166 -10.23 -28.91 -1.07
C ALA A 166 -9.15 -29.57 -1.94
N TYR A 167 -8.16 -28.81 -2.43
CA TYR A 167 -7.02 -29.38 -3.14
C TYR A 167 -6.26 -30.36 -2.26
N THR A 168 -5.96 -30.00 -1.01
CA THR A 168 -5.18 -30.84 -0.07
C THR A 168 -5.92 -32.10 0.37
N GLU A 169 -7.25 -32.09 0.33
CA GLU A 169 -8.10 -33.25 0.62
C GLU A 169 -8.32 -34.15 -0.61
N SER A 170 -7.96 -33.68 -1.81
CA SER A 170 -8.21 -34.38 -3.07
C SER A 170 -7.23 -35.53 -3.35
N SER A 171 -7.63 -36.43 -4.25
CA SER A 171 -6.69 -37.41 -4.82
C SER A 171 -5.53 -36.74 -5.57
N ASP A 172 -5.76 -35.57 -6.17
CA ASP A 172 -4.74 -34.86 -6.94
C ASP A 172 -3.56 -34.42 -6.06
N TRP A 173 -3.80 -34.12 -4.78
CA TRP A 173 -2.75 -33.81 -3.78
C TRP A 173 -1.67 -34.89 -3.66
N HIS A 174 -2.03 -36.16 -3.88
CA HIS A 174 -1.10 -37.28 -3.82
C HIS A 174 -0.11 -37.29 -5.00
N SER A 175 -0.46 -36.60 -6.09
CA SER A 175 0.37 -36.44 -7.29
C SER A 175 1.06 -35.08 -7.38
N ARG A 176 1.01 -34.29 -6.31
CA ARG A 176 1.66 -32.98 -6.28
C ARG A 176 3.18 -33.12 -6.44
N PRO A 177 3.87 -32.10 -6.97
CA PRO A 177 5.32 -32.11 -7.05
C PRO A 177 5.99 -32.26 -5.66
N ASP A 178 7.16 -32.90 -5.64
CA ASP A 178 7.94 -33.09 -4.42
C ASP A 178 8.33 -31.74 -3.79
N GLY A 179 8.43 -31.71 -2.46
CA GLY A 179 8.79 -30.50 -1.70
C GLY A 179 7.64 -29.52 -1.45
N ILE A 180 6.43 -29.80 -1.96
CA ILE A 180 5.25 -28.96 -1.70
C ILE A 180 4.47 -29.53 -0.52
N ASP A 181 4.12 -28.68 0.44
CA ASP A 181 3.16 -28.99 1.50
C ASP A 181 2.01 -27.98 1.51
N LYS A 182 1.04 -28.19 2.40
CA LYS A 182 -0.14 -27.32 2.51
C LYS A 182 0.24 -25.89 2.85
N ALA A 183 1.22 -25.70 3.75
CA ALA A 183 1.65 -24.37 4.17
C ALA A 183 2.28 -23.60 3.00
N PHE A 184 3.10 -24.26 2.20
CA PHE A 184 3.74 -23.68 1.03
C PHE A 184 2.71 -23.23 -0.01
N ILE A 185 1.76 -24.10 -0.40
CA ILE A 185 0.74 -23.73 -1.40
C ILE A 185 -0.20 -22.63 -0.87
N SER A 186 -0.59 -22.68 0.41
CA SER A 186 -1.39 -21.63 1.05
C SER A 186 -0.67 -20.29 0.99
N MET A 187 0.61 -20.26 1.38
CA MET A 187 1.42 -19.04 1.39
C MET A 187 1.52 -18.44 -0.01
N ILE A 188 1.95 -19.21 -1.02
CA ILE A 188 2.16 -18.65 -2.36
C ILE A 188 0.84 -18.23 -3.01
N LEU A 189 -0.24 -19.00 -2.85
CA LEU A 189 -1.53 -18.64 -3.46
C LEU A 189 -2.12 -17.39 -2.81
N ASN A 190 -2.14 -17.34 -1.47
CA ASN A 190 -2.72 -16.21 -0.75
C ASN A 190 -1.90 -14.93 -0.98
N SER A 191 -0.57 -15.03 -1.01
CA SER A 191 0.30 -13.90 -1.34
C SER A 191 0.09 -13.40 -2.78
N LEU A 192 0.00 -14.32 -3.76
CA LEU A 192 -0.28 -13.94 -5.14
C LEU A 192 -1.65 -13.27 -5.28
N ALA A 193 -2.68 -13.83 -4.65
CA ALA A 193 -4.03 -13.30 -4.69
C ALA A 193 -4.16 -11.94 -4.00
N LYS A 194 -3.53 -11.80 -2.83
CA LYS A 194 -3.46 -10.55 -2.07
C LYS A 194 -2.82 -9.45 -2.90
N TRP A 195 -1.57 -9.64 -3.35
CA TRP A 195 -0.82 -8.59 -4.05
C TRP A 195 -1.37 -8.32 -5.45
N ALA A 196 -1.88 -9.32 -6.16
CA ALA A 196 -2.55 -9.08 -7.44
C ALA A 196 -3.79 -8.18 -7.27
N TYR A 197 -4.49 -8.28 -6.14
CA TYR A 197 -5.62 -7.40 -5.86
C TYR A 197 -5.16 -6.03 -5.34
N ASP A 198 -4.22 -6.01 -4.42
CA ASP A 198 -3.70 -4.79 -3.77
C ASP A 198 -2.96 -3.88 -4.76
N ASP A 199 -2.28 -4.45 -5.75
CA ASP A 199 -1.45 -3.68 -6.69
C ASP A 199 -2.08 -3.51 -8.08
N TYR A 200 -2.96 -4.43 -8.49
CA TYR A 200 -3.52 -4.47 -9.86
C TYR A 200 -5.05 -4.59 -9.92
N ARG A 201 -5.74 -4.67 -8.78
CA ARG A 201 -7.19 -4.93 -8.68
C ARG A 201 -7.63 -6.18 -9.45
N LYS A 202 -6.77 -7.20 -9.49
CA LYS A 202 -7.08 -8.48 -10.13
C LYS A 202 -7.33 -9.56 -9.10
N THR A 203 -8.45 -10.25 -9.26
CA THR A 203 -8.81 -11.41 -8.42
C THR A 203 -8.23 -12.68 -9.06
N PRO A 204 -8.06 -13.79 -8.32
CA PRO A 204 -7.77 -15.11 -8.88
C PRO A 204 -8.62 -15.46 -10.11
N LYS A 205 -9.88 -15.05 -10.14
CA LYS A 205 -10.74 -15.29 -11.30
C LYS A 205 -10.40 -14.37 -12.48
N SER A 206 -9.71 -13.24 -12.31
CA SER A 206 -9.45 -12.20 -13.32
C SER A 206 -7.98 -11.77 -13.52
N TRP A 207 -7.00 -12.53 -13.02
CA TRP A 207 -5.58 -12.21 -13.23
C TRP A 207 -5.20 -12.00 -14.69
N THR A 208 -4.24 -11.10 -14.90
CA THR A 208 -3.63 -10.83 -16.19
C THR A 208 -2.17 -11.24 -16.16
N LYS A 209 -1.53 -11.29 -17.34
CA LYS A 209 -0.07 -11.51 -17.42
C LYS A 209 0.69 -10.47 -16.59
N THR A 210 0.30 -9.20 -16.71
CA THR A 210 0.93 -8.09 -15.98
C THR A 210 0.84 -8.28 -14.47
N ALA A 211 -0.33 -8.63 -13.94
CA ALA A 211 -0.50 -8.85 -12.50
C ALA A 211 0.33 -10.04 -12.00
N ILE A 212 0.30 -11.18 -12.70
CA ILE A 212 1.06 -12.36 -12.29
C ILE A 212 2.57 -12.10 -12.35
N VAL A 213 3.06 -11.59 -13.49
CA VAL A 213 4.50 -11.31 -13.65
C VAL A 213 4.94 -10.28 -12.61
N GLY A 214 4.24 -9.16 -12.50
CA GLY A 214 4.62 -8.08 -11.58
C GLY A 214 4.59 -8.49 -10.10
N VAL A 215 3.68 -9.37 -9.69
CA VAL A 215 3.68 -9.91 -8.33
C VAL A 215 4.85 -10.88 -8.10
N LEU A 216 5.09 -11.80 -9.04
CA LEU A 216 6.15 -12.81 -8.94
C LEU A 216 7.55 -12.19 -9.00
N THR A 217 7.75 -11.12 -9.78
CA THR A 217 9.06 -10.44 -9.90
C THR A 217 9.21 -9.24 -8.96
N GLY A 218 8.17 -8.88 -8.20
CA GLY A 218 8.18 -7.76 -7.26
C GLY A 218 7.94 -8.23 -5.83
N PRO A 219 6.73 -8.10 -5.28
CA PRO A 219 6.40 -8.49 -3.90
C PRO A 219 6.87 -9.88 -3.46
N PHE A 220 6.85 -10.89 -4.35
CA PHE A 220 7.39 -12.22 -4.03
C PHE A 220 8.89 -12.15 -3.70
N VAL A 221 9.66 -11.51 -4.59
CA VAL A 221 11.10 -11.30 -4.43
C VAL A 221 11.39 -10.42 -3.20
N THR A 222 10.58 -9.40 -2.97
CA THR A 222 10.85 -8.41 -1.90
C THR A 222 10.49 -8.92 -0.51
N TYR A 223 9.39 -9.66 -0.37
CA TYR A 223 8.81 -9.95 0.95
C TYR A 223 8.84 -11.43 1.34
N LEU A 224 8.92 -12.39 0.42
CA LEU A 224 8.94 -13.80 0.80
C LEU A 224 10.34 -14.24 1.22
N SER A 225 10.49 -14.53 2.52
CA SER A 225 11.67 -15.14 3.11
C SER A 225 11.67 -16.65 2.84
N MET A 226 12.15 -17.05 1.67
CA MET A 226 12.33 -18.45 1.28
C MET A 226 13.75 -18.63 0.74
N GLU A 227 14.28 -19.84 0.87
CA GLU A 227 15.54 -20.21 0.24
C GLU A 227 15.43 -20.09 -1.30
N PRO A 228 16.52 -19.69 -2.00
CA PRO A 228 16.50 -19.52 -3.45
C PRO A 228 15.96 -20.75 -4.22
N GLU A 229 16.27 -21.96 -3.77
CA GLU A 229 15.79 -23.21 -4.37
C GLU A 229 14.28 -23.40 -4.21
N SER A 230 13.68 -22.83 -3.16
CA SER A 230 12.23 -22.89 -2.92
C SER A 230 11.44 -22.05 -3.93
N TYR A 231 12.05 -21.03 -4.54
CA TYR A 231 11.42 -20.26 -5.62
C TYR A 231 11.17 -21.12 -6.87
N GLU A 232 11.99 -22.15 -7.10
CA GLU A 232 11.81 -23.09 -8.22
C GLU A 232 10.54 -23.94 -8.06
N LEU A 233 10.06 -24.10 -6.83
CA LEU A 233 8.84 -24.88 -6.51
C LEU A 233 7.54 -24.09 -6.76
N ILE A 234 7.59 -22.77 -6.90
CA ILE A 234 6.39 -21.92 -7.05
C ILE A 234 5.62 -22.25 -8.33
N ALA A 235 6.32 -22.34 -9.46
CA ALA A 235 5.71 -22.63 -10.75
C ALA A 235 5.05 -24.02 -10.80
N PRO A 236 5.72 -25.12 -10.42
CA PRO A 236 5.10 -26.44 -10.42
C PRO A 236 3.97 -26.53 -9.40
N ALA A 237 4.09 -25.89 -8.22
CA ALA A 237 3.02 -25.87 -7.22
C ALA A 237 1.75 -25.18 -7.73
N LEU A 238 1.87 -23.93 -8.19
CA LEU A 238 0.74 -23.18 -8.72
C LEU A 238 0.18 -23.84 -9.99
N SER A 239 1.01 -24.44 -10.84
CA SER A 239 0.54 -25.09 -12.06
C SER A 239 -0.29 -26.35 -11.79
N HIS A 240 0.12 -27.16 -10.82
CA HIS A 240 -0.63 -28.34 -10.40
C HIS A 240 -1.95 -27.92 -9.74
N PHE A 241 -1.89 -26.99 -8.80
CA PHE A 241 -3.06 -26.42 -8.14
C PHE A 241 -4.07 -25.80 -9.12
N LEU A 242 -3.63 -24.96 -10.05
CA LEU A 242 -4.50 -24.35 -11.06
C LEU A 242 -5.15 -25.38 -11.99
N THR A 243 -4.50 -26.52 -12.21
CA THR A 243 -5.09 -27.63 -12.96
C THR A 243 -6.21 -28.28 -12.16
N TYR A 244 -6.01 -28.52 -10.86
CA TYR A 244 -7.06 -29.00 -9.96
C TYR A 244 -8.26 -28.03 -9.93
N VAL A 245 -8.03 -26.73 -9.68
CA VAL A 245 -9.08 -25.71 -9.59
C VAL A 245 -9.87 -25.61 -10.92
N ALA A 246 -9.19 -25.77 -12.06
CA ALA A 246 -9.85 -25.83 -13.36
C ALA A 246 -10.73 -27.07 -13.52
N ASN A 247 -10.24 -28.25 -13.11
CA ASN A 247 -11.01 -29.50 -13.17
C ASN A 247 -12.26 -29.48 -12.27
N GLN A 248 -12.22 -28.74 -11.15
CA GLN A 248 -13.39 -28.50 -10.31
C GLN A 248 -14.39 -27.49 -10.90
N GLY A 249 -14.03 -26.81 -11.98
CA GLY A 249 -14.85 -25.78 -12.62
C GLY A 249 -14.87 -24.44 -11.88
N TRP A 250 -14.03 -24.25 -10.85
CA TRP A 250 -13.95 -23.00 -10.08
C TRP A 250 -13.16 -21.90 -10.80
N LEU A 251 -12.28 -22.32 -11.71
CA LEU A 251 -11.57 -21.45 -12.64
C LEU A 251 -11.77 -21.96 -14.07
N ASN A 252 -12.00 -21.05 -15.01
CA ASN A 252 -12.12 -21.41 -16.41
C ASN A 252 -10.81 -22.06 -16.92
N GLU A 253 -10.91 -23.21 -17.61
CA GLU A 253 -9.75 -23.98 -18.10
C GLU A 253 -8.78 -23.16 -18.95
N LYS A 254 -9.30 -22.27 -19.81
CA LYS A 254 -8.46 -21.39 -20.63
C LYS A 254 -7.70 -20.40 -19.75
N ARG A 255 -8.34 -19.81 -18.74
CA ARG A 255 -7.67 -18.91 -17.78
C ARG A 255 -6.61 -19.65 -16.99
N ALA A 256 -6.91 -20.84 -16.48
CA ALA A 256 -5.92 -21.68 -15.80
C ALA A 256 -4.71 -21.99 -16.70
N SER A 257 -4.94 -22.31 -17.98
CA SER A 257 -3.86 -22.49 -18.95
C SER A 257 -3.05 -21.22 -19.18
N ASP A 258 -3.70 -20.06 -19.29
CA ASP A 258 -3.04 -18.78 -19.48
C ASP A 258 -2.18 -18.40 -18.27
N TYR A 259 -2.69 -18.59 -17.06
CA TYR A 259 -1.96 -18.31 -15.82
C TYR A 259 -0.72 -19.18 -15.70
N LYS A 260 -0.83 -20.49 -15.97
CA LYS A 260 0.32 -21.41 -15.98
C LYS A 260 1.43 -20.90 -16.92
N ARG A 261 1.05 -20.43 -18.11
CA ARG A 261 1.99 -19.84 -19.06
C ARG A 261 2.62 -18.53 -18.56
N PHE A 262 1.84 -17.66 -17.91
CA PHE A 262 2.34 -16.40 -17.37
C PHE A 262 3.29 -16.63 -16.19
N ILE A 263 2.96 -17.56 -15.29
CA ILE A 263 3.81 -17.98 -14.18
C ILE A 263 5.12 -18.55 -14.74
N ALA A 264 5.06 -19.51 -15.66
CA ALA A 264 6.26 -20.10 -16.26
C ALA A 264 7.16 -19.07 -16.96
N ALA A 265 6.57 -18.02 -17.54
CA ALA A 265 7.33 -16.94 -18.16
C ALA A 265 8.00 -15.99 -17.15
N ALA A 266 7.46 -15.86 -15.93
CA ALA A 266 8.00 -15.01 -14.88
C ALA A 266 9.12 -15.68 -14.06
N VAL A 267 9.19 -17.02 -14.09
CA VAL A 267 10.09 -17.80 -13.22
C VAL A 267 11.56 -17.46 -13.39
N PRO A 268 12.13 -17.32 -14.61
CA PRO A 268 13.54 -16.99 -14.75
C PRO A 268 13.89 -15.67 -14.07
N ASP A 269 13.12 -14.62 -14.34
CA ASP A 269 13.33 -13.29 -13.78
C ASP A 269 13.11 -13.29 -12.25
N MET A 270 12.07 -13.99 -11.78
CA MET A 270 11.81 -14.14 -10.34
C MET A 270 12.98 -14.81 -9.61
N ILE A 271 13.57 -15.87 -10.17
CA ILE A 271 14.71 -16.57 -9.55
C ILE A 271 15.98 -15.70 -9.59
N GLU A 272 16.20 -14.98 -10.68
CA GLU A 272 17.34 -14.06 -10.79
C GLU A 272 17.22 -12.94 -9.74
N LEU A 273 16.06 -12.29 -9.68
CA LEU A 273 15.80 -11.20 -8.74
C LEU A 273 15.74 -11.68 -7.28
N SER A 274 15.31 -12.92 -7.01
CA SER A 274 15.28 -13.48 -5.66
C SER A 274 16.64 -13.77 -5.06
N ARG A 275 17.71 -13.74 -5.86
CA ARG A 275 19.11 -13.89 -5.41
C ARG A 275 19.80 -12.55 -5.17
N ASP A 276 19.23 -11.47 -5.67
CA ASP A 276 19.77 -10.12 -5.52
C ASP A 276 19.20 -9.47 -4.26
N GLN A 277 20.08 -9.30 -3.26
CA GLN A 277 19.73 -8.73 -1.95
C GLN A 277 19.21 -7.29 -2.07
N ALA A 278 19.57 -6.55 -3.11
CA ALA A 278 19.07 -5.19 -3.34
C ALA A 278 17.55 -5.16 -3.55
N ASN A 279 16.93 -6.28 -3.93
CA ASN A 279 15.49 -6.38 -4.10
C ASN A 279 14.75 -6.78 -2.83
N PHE A 280 15.44 -7.06 -1.72
CA PHE A 280 14.83 -7.55 -0.49
C PHE A 280 14.32 -6.42 0.38
N SER A 281 13.18 -6.65 1.03
CA SER A 281 12.78 -5.83 2.16
C SER A 281 13.75 -6.03 3.33
N SER A 282 13.86 -5.01 4.18
CA SER A 282 14.65 -5.08 5.42
C SER A 282 14.29 -6.30 6.28
N SER A 283 13.01 -6.63 6.40
CA SER A 283 12.54 -7.78 7.17
C SER A 283 12.98 -9.11 6.55
N LYS A 284 12.91 -9.24 5.22
CA LYS A 284 13.40 -10.43 4.50
C LYS A 284 14.91 -10.58 4.66
N LEU A 285 15.67 -9.51 4.48
CA LEU A 285 17.13 -9.52 4.64
C LEU A 285 17.53 -9.99 6.04
N ILE A 286 16.90 -9.45 7.09
CA ILE A 286 17.16 -9.89 8.46
C ILE A 286 16.84 -11.37 8.64
N ALA A 287 15.71 -11.84 8.11
CA ALA A 287 15.33 -13.25 8.20
C ALA A 287 16.34 -14.18 7.50
N MET A 288 16.80 -13.81 6.30
CA MET A 288 17.80 -14.58 5.56
C MET A 288 19.15 -14.59 6.28
N LYS A 289 19.64 -13.44 6.74
CA LYS A 289 20.90 -13.37 7.48
C LYS A 289 20.86 -14.07 8.84
N MET A 290 19.72 -14.08 9.52
CA MET A 290 19.52 -14.91 10.72
C MET A 290 19.66 -16.39 10.38
N HIS A 291 19.09 -16.84 9.26
CA HIS A 291 19.21 -18.23 8.83
C HIS A 291 20.65 -18.60 8.47
N GLU A 292 21.34 -17.75 7.70
CA GLU A 292 22.75 -17.93 7.32
C GLU A 292 23.68 -17.99 8.53
N ASP A 293 23.47 -17.12 9.54
CA ASP A 293 24.24 -17.11 10.78
C ASP A 293 23.85 -18.25 11.75
N GLY A 294 22.90 -19.12 11.37
CA GLY A 294 22.46 -20.25 12.17
C GLY A 294 21.66 -19.87 13.41
N VAL A 295 20.97 -18.73 13.39
CA VAL A 295 20.11 -18.26 14.48
C VAL A 295 18.83 -19.09 14.50
N ASP A 296 18.49 -19.62 15.67
CA ASP A 296 17.19 -20.25 15.88
C ASP A 296 16.09 -19.18 15.93
N ILE A 297 15.34 -19.06 14.83
CA ILE A 297 14.22 -18.10 14.69
C ILE A 297 13.00 -18.45 15.55
N THR A 298 13.03 -19.56 16.28
CA THR A 298 12.00 -19.92 17.27
C THR A 298 12.40 -19.53 18.70
N ASP A 299 13.66 -19.16 18.93
CA ASP A 299 14.15 -18.65 20.22
C ASP A 299 14.16 -17.12 20.21
N GLU A 300 13.17 -16.52 20.87
CA GLU A 300 13.05 -15.06 21.02
C GLU A 300 14.32 -14.40 21.58
N LYS A 301 15.09 -15.09 22.44
CA LYS A 301 16.33 -14.54 22.99
C LYS A 301 17.44 -14.55 21.95
N ALA A 302 17.52 -15.60 21.12
CA ALA A 302 18.47 -15.66 20.02
C ALA A 302 18.18 -14.57 18.98
N ILE A 303 16.91 -14.37 18.62
CA ILE A 303 16.45 -13.28 17.75
C ILE A 303 16.82 -11.92 18.36
N GLN A 304 16.48 -11.66 19.62
CA GLN A 304 16.76 -10.38 20.26
C GLN A 304 18.27 -10.10 20.36
N ALA A 305 19.08 -11.12 20.63
CA ALA A 305 20.53 -11.00 20.65
C ALA A 305 21.07 -10.68 19.24
N TYR A 306 20.52 -11.31 18.21
CA TYR A 306 20.88 -11.04 16.82
C TYR A 306 20.52 -9.61 16.41
N ILE A 307 19.29 -9.17 16.64
CA ILE A 307 18.85 -7.79 16.35
C ILE A 307 19.73 -6.78 17.10
N THR A 308 20.12 -7.07 18.34
CA THR A 308 21.04 -6.22 19.10
C THR A 308 22.42 -6.16 18.46
N LYS A 309 22.97 -7.30 18.01
CA LYS A 309 24.25 -7.38 17.26
C LYS A 309 24.19 -6.54 15.98
N VAL A 310 23.13 -6.68 15.19
CA VAL A 310 22.91 -5.91 13.96
C VAL A 310 22.84 -4.41 14.25
N ASN A 311 22.05 -4.00 15.23
CA ASN A 311 21.93 -2.60 15.64
C ASN A 311 23.25 -2.00 16.14
N GLN A 312 24.10 -2.79 16.79
CA GLN A 312 25.44 -2.36 17.23
C GLN A 312 26.44 -2.23 16.08
N ASN A 313 26.21 -2.94 14.97
CA ASN A 313 27.11 -3.01 13.82
C ASN A 313 26.71 -2.08 12.66
N GLY A 314 25.82 -1.11 12.89
CA GLY A 314 25.39 -0.14 11.87
C GLY A 314 23.93 -0.28 11.44
N GLY A 315 23.18 -1.19 12.05
CA GLY A 315 21.75 -1.38 11.73
C GLY A 315 21.56 -2.35 10.57
N ILE A 316 20.38 -2.31 9.96
CA ILE A 316 19.96 -3.25 8.90
C ILE A 316 20.90 -3.18 7.70
N ASP A 317 21.47 -2.01 7.43
CA ASP A 317 22.40 -1.81 6.32
C ASP A 317 23.65 -2.70 6.46
N SER A 318 24.07 -3.03 7.68
CA SER A 318 25.21 -3.93 7.93
C SER A 318 24.99 -5.38 7.48
N LEU A 319 23.81 -5.72 6.98
CA LEU A 319 23.41 -7.07 6.59
C LEU A 319 23.48 -7.31 5.08
N TYR A 320 23.67 -6.29 4.24
CA TYR A 320 23.89 -6.51 2.81
C TYR A 320 25.31 -7.01 2.59
N ASP A 321 25.50 -8.04 1.74
CA ASP A 321 26.83 -8.58 1.44
C ASP A 321 27.76 -7.57 0.74
N ASP A 322 27.15 -6.57 0.11
CA ASP A 322 27.86 -5.43 -0.48
C ASP A 322 28.03 -4.26 0.52
N TYR A 323 27.63 -4.44 1.79
CA TYR A 323 27.91 -3.49 2.86
C TYR A 323 29.30 -3.75 3.47
N GLU A 324 30.33 -3.55 2.65
CA GLU A 324 31.38 -2.70 3.20
C GLU A 324 30.75 -1.32 3.43
N ALA A 325 31.17 -0.57 4.45
CA ALA A 325 30.79 0.83 4.52
C ALA A 325 31.34 1.51 3.26
N ASP A 326 30.54 1.50 2.21
CA ASP A 326 30.94 1.82 0.86
C ASP A 326 31.00 3.34 0.72
N ASP A 327 32.06 3.91 1.26
CA ASP A 327 32.59 5.20 0.86
C ASP A 327 33.13 5.16 -0.61
N SER A 328 32.89 4.08 -1.39
CA SER A 328 33.41 3.81 -2.75
C SER A 328 32.37 3.68 -3.89
N MET A 329 31.08 4.00 -3.69
CA MET A 329 30.13 4.16 -4.83
C MET A 329 30.50 5.32 -5.77
N LEU A 330 31.50 6.11 -5.40
CA LEU A 330 32.41 6.74 -6.33
C LEU A 330 33.80 6.18 -5.99
N ASP A 331 34.53 5.70 -6.98
CA ASP A 331 35.95 5.27 -6.93
C ASP A 331 36.91 6.43 -6.51
N LEU A 332 36.48 7.25 -5.55
CA LEU A 332 36.99 8.55 -5.17
C LEU A 332 37.06 8.56 -3.64
N PRO A 333 38.25 8.71 -3.02
CA PRO A 333 38.41 8.81 -1.58
C PRO A 333 37.40 9.79 -0.93
N PRO A 334 37.04 9.65 0.35
CA PRO A 334 36.16 10.57 1.07
C PRO A 334 36.55 12.06 0.96
N GLU A 335 37.82 12.36 0.69
CA GLU A 335 38.29 13.72 0.40
C GLU A 335 37.92 14.19 -1.02
N GLU A 336 37.98 13.31 -2.04
CA GLU A 336 37.52 13.58 -3.41
C GLU A 336 35.98 13.68 -3.48
N LEU A 337 35.23 12.93 -2.65
CA LEU A 337 33.79 13.08 -2.46
C LEU A 337 33.39 14.44 -1.88
N ARG A 338 34.25 15.06 -1.07
CA ARG A 338 34.03 16.42 -0.55
C ARG A 338 34.28 17.49 -1.61
N GLU A 339 35.30 17.29 -2.46
CA GLU A 339 35.57 18.18 -3.60
C GLU A 339 34.36 18.26 -4.56
N ILE A 340 33.55 17.20 -4.67
CA ILE A 340 32.29 17.22 -5.45
C ILE A 340 31.34 18.32 -4.96
N THR A 341 31.32 18.63 -3.66
CA THR A 341 30.47 19.71 -3.13
C THR A 341 30.91 21.10 -3.59
N GLU A 342 32.15 21.24 -4.05
CA GLU A 342 32.72 22.46 -4.64
C GLU A 342 32.50 22.52 -6.17
N HIS A 343 32.00 21.44 -6.79
CA HIS A 343 31.75 21.31 -8.22
C HIS A 343 30.24 21.16 -8.54
N PRO A 344 29.53 22.27 -8.85
CA PRO A 344 28.07 22.28 -8.97
C PRO A 344 27.46 21.26 -9.94
N GLU A 345 28.12 20.98 -11.07
CA GLU A 345 27.63 20.02 -12.06
C GLU A 345 27.85 18.55 -11.65
N GLN A 346 28.90 18.27 -10.89
CA GLN A 346 29.12 16.93 -10.34
C GLN A 346 28.12 16.65 -9.23
N LEU A 347 27.95 17.62 -8.32
CA LEU A 347 26.92 17.55 -7.28
C LEU A 347 25.51 17.41 -7.86
N ARG A 348 25.21 18.07 -9.00
CA ARG A 348 23.90 17.94 -9.67
C ARG A 348 23.66 16.52 -10.17
N ARG A 349 24.65 15.90 -10.82
CA ARG A 349 24.53 14.51 -11.30
C ARG A 349 24.41 13.53 -10.14
N LEU A 350 25.18 13.74 -9.07
CA LEU A 350 25.08 12.93 -7.86
C LEU A 350 23.69 13.07 -7.23
N ALA A 351 23.14 14.28 -7.19
CA ALA A 351 21.79 14.54 -6.69
C ALA A 351 20.69 13.86 -7.51
N GLU A 352 20.90 13.58 -8.79
CA GLU A 352 19.93 12.82 -9.60
C GLU A 352 19.94 11.33 -9.27
N ILE A 353 21.09 10.80 -8.83
CA ILE A 353 21.25 9.37 -8.45
C ILE A 353 20.73 9.13 -7.04
N TYR A 354 21.04 10.05 -6.11
CA TYR A 354 20.65 9.97 -4.71
C TYR A 354 19.37 10.75 -4.41
N ASP A 355 18.56 11.04 -5.43
CA ASP A 355 17.23 11.58 -5.26
C ASP A 355 16.36 10.51 -4.59
N PRO A 356 15.82 10.76 -3.39
CA PRO A 356 15.03 9.77 -2.69
C PRO A 356 13.56 9.73 -3.14
N ASP A 357 13.14 10.63 -4.05
CA ASP A 357 11.83 10.61 -4.72
C ASP A 357 11.98 10.83 -6.25
N PRO A 358 12.67 9.89 -6.95
CA PRO A 358 12.97 10.04 -8.39
C PRO A 358 11.71 10.06 -9.26
N ASP A 359 10.62 9.46 -8.78
CA ASP A 359 9.30 9.43 -9.43
C ASP A 359 8.51 10.73 -9.25
N GLN A 360 9.04 11.69 -8.49
CA GLN A 360 8.47 13.02 -8.25
C GLN A 360 7.10 13.00 -7.56
N ASN A 361 6.90 12.08 -6.61
CA ASN A 361 5.67 11.98 -5.83
C ASN A 361 5.36 13.26 -5.03
N TYR A 362 6.38 14.06 -4.68
CA TYR A 362 6.22 15.39 -4.09
C TYR A 362 5.35 16.35 -4.93
N LEU A 363 5.21 16.13 -6.25
CA LEU A 363 4.32 16.91 -7.10
C LEU A 363 2.84 16.64 -6.85
N ASN A 364 2.51 15.46 -6.32
CA ASN A 364 1.14 15.03 -6.03
C ASN A 364 0.72 15.38 -4.60
N SER A 365 1.66 15.86 -3.78
CA SER A 365 1.38 16.30 -2.41
C SER A 365 0.42 17.50 -2.36
N ALA A 366 -0.43 17.55 -1.33
CA ALA A 366 -1.38 18.65 -1.15
C ALA A 366 -0.66 20.02 -1.11
N HIS A 367 -0.94 20.87 -2.11
CA HIS A 367 -0.30 22.18 -2.26
C HIS A 367 -1.32 23.31 -2.49
N LEU A 368 -0.93 24.53 -2.14
CA LEU A 368 -1.73 25.72 -2.48
C LEU A 368 -1.65 25.97 -3.99
N PRO A 369 -2.76 26.22 -4.70
CA PRO A 369 -2.70 26.59 -6.12
C PRO A 369 -2.13 28.00 -6.33
N GLU A 370 -2.43 28.90 -5.40
CA GLU A 370 -1.94 30.26 -5.36
C GLU A 370 -1.85 30.76 -3.93
N PHE A 371 -0.91 31.68 -3.69
CA PHE A 371 -0.67 32.29 -2.40
C PHE A 371 -0.15 33.73 -2.59
N GLU A 372 -0.90 34.71 -2.09
CA GLU A 372 -0.71 36.13 -2.39
C GLU A 372 -0.63 36.41 -3.91
N THR A 373 0.54 36.81 -4.41
CA THR A 373 0.80 37.11 -5.83
C THR A 373 1.49 35.95 -6.55
N ARG A 374 1.71 34.83 -5.85
CA ARG A 374 2.44 33.66 -6.33
C ARG A 374 1.47 32.57 -6.72
N ARG A 375 1.81 31.83 -7.76
CA ARG A 375 1.10 30.62 -8.17
C ARG A 375 2.02 29.43 -8.07
N TRP A 376 1.47 28.30 -7.68
CA TRP A 376 2.19 27.04 -7.73
C TRP A 376 2.56 26.73 -9.18
N ARG A 377 3.78 26.22 -9.37
CA ARG A 377 4.27 25.84 -10.69
C ARG A 377 5.08 24.56 -10.54
N LYS A 378 4.69 23.53 -11.29
CA LYS A 378 5.43 22.25 -11.37
C LYS A 378 6.94 22.44 -11.58
N LYS A 379 7.33 23.27 -12.55
CA LYS A 379 8.75 23.60 -12.81
C LYS A 379 9.49 24.17 -11.59
N THR A 380 8.79 24.94 -10.75
CA THR A 380 9.38 25.50 -9.54
C THR A 380 9.45 24.46 -8.43
N ALA A 381 8.44 23.61 -8.28
CA ALA A 381 8.46 22.49 -7.33
C ALA A 381 9.67 21.57 -7.61
N ILE A 382 9.85 21.15 -8.87
CA ILE A 382 11.01 20.34 -9.30
C ILE A 382 12.33 21.03 -8.95
N ALA A 383 12.42 22.34 -9.18
CA ALA A 383 13.65 23.08 -8.87
C ALA A 383 13.90 23.22 -7.35
N VAL A 384 12.84 23.30 -6.54
CA VAL A 384 12.95 23.34 -5.07
C VAL A 384 13.35 21.97 -4.53
N HIS A 385 12.72 20.91 -5.00
CA HIS A 385 13.05 19.54 -4.63
C HIS A 385 14.53 19.25 -4.91
N ALA A 386 14.97 19.47 -6.15
CA ALA A 386 16.37 19.28 -6.54
C ALA A 386 17.34 20.18 -5.74
N GLN A 387 16.89 21.34 -5.25
CA GLN A 387 17.67 22.17 -4.35
C GLN A 387 17.79 21.54 -2.95
N GLY A 388 16.72 20.92 -2.45
CA GLY A 388 16.70 20.14 -1.22
C GLY A 388 17.62 18.94 -1.28
N VAL A 389 17.52 18.12 -2.33
CA VAL A 389 18.38 16.93 -2.52
C VAL A 389 19.86 17.33 -2.52
N ARG A 390 20.24 18.38 -3.28
CA ARG A 390 21.62 18.89 -3.28
C ARG A 390 22.07 19.43 -1.92
N ALA A 391 21.17 20.05 -1.15
CA ALA A 391 21.48 20.53 0.20
C ALA A 391 21.68 19.36 1.17
N GLY A 392 20.83 18.34 1.12
CA GLY A 392 20.99 17.10 1.88
C GLY A 392 22.31 16.39 1.59
N LEU A 393 22.69 16.29 0.31
CA LEU A 393 23.97 15.70 -0.07
C LEU A 393 25.16 16.51 0.43
N ARG A 394 25.16 17.85 0.30
CA ARG A 394 26.25 18.67 0.86
C ARG A 394 26.35 18.52 2.37
N LEU A 395 25.22 18.45 3.05
CA LEU A 395 25.13 18.29 4.49
C LEU A 395 25.70 16.92 4.92
N TRP A 396 25.41 15.84 4.20
CA TRP A 396 25.95 14.50 4.45
C TRP A 396 27.43 14.34 4.09
N LEU A 397 27.86 14.83 2.92
CA LEU A 397 29.25 14.74 2.48
C LEU A 397 30.19 15.58 3.36
N ASN A 398 29.66 16.64 3.97
CA ASN A 398 30.37 17.47 4.94
C ASN A 398 29.95 17.20 6.39
N ARG A 399 29.49 15.98 6.71
CA ARG A 399 28.89 15.64 8.00
C ARG A 399 29.75 15.92 9.23
N GLN A 400 31.07 15.94 9.08
CA GLN A 400 32.03 16.33 10.13
C GLN A 400 31.91 17.79 10.57
N ASN A 401 31.36 18.66 9.72
CA ASN A 401 31.21 20.09 9.97
C ASN A 401 29.87 20.45 10.64
N TYR A 402 28.95 19.48 10.75
CA TYR A 402 27.60 19.70 11.24
C TYR A 402 27.21 18.67 12.31
N GLU A 403 26.26 19.01 13.17
CA GLU A 403 25.75 18.08 14.18
C GLU A 403 24.57 17.27 13.65
N PHE A 404 24.68 15.95 13.71
CA PHE A 404 23.64 15.02 13.30
C PHE A 404 23.16 14.12 14.44
N PRO A 405 21.92 13.62 14.38
CA PRO A 405 21.52 12.44 15.12
C PRO A 405 22.41 11.25 14.73
N LYS A 406 22.83 10.43 15.70
CA LYS A 406 23.85 9.38 15.52
C LYS A 406 23.40 8.20 14.65
N ASN A 407 22.13 8.15 14.27
CA ASN A 407 21.47 7.05 13.57
C ASN A 407 20.89 7.49 12.22
N TRP A 408 21.36 8.60 11.66
CA TRP A 408 20.92 9.08 10.35
C TRP A 408 21.98 8.72 9.31
N ASP A 409 21.55 8.00 8.29
CA ASP A 409 22.33 7.70 7.08
C ASP A 409 22.17 8.80 6.01
N ALA A 410 22.83 8.61 4.86
CA ALA A 410 22.80 9.53 3.73
C ALA A 410 21.39 9.74 3.17
N VAL A 411 20.64 8.66 2.97
CA VAL A 411 19.29 8.67 2.39
C VAL A 411 18.35 9.40 3.32
N THR A 412 18.38 9.07 4.61
CA THR A 412 17.60 9.72 5.67
C THR A 412 17.89 11.22 5.72
N VAL A 413 19.15 11.63 5.62
CA VAL A 413 19.52 13.04 5.59
C VAL A 413 18.97 13.73 4.34
N VAL A 414 19.18 13.15 3.15
CA VAL A 414 18.75 13.72 1.89
C VAL A 414 17.23 13.85 1.82
N GLN A 415 16.51 12.80 2.20
CA GLN A 415 15.04 12.76 2.27
C GLN A 415 14.50 13.81 3.23
N ASN A 416 15.02 13.90 4.46
CA ASN A 416 14.53 14.88 5.42
C ASN A 416 14.75 16.33 4.94
N VAL A 417 15.82 16.61 4.19
CA VAL A 417 16.06 17.94 3.62
C VAL A 417 15.14 18.22 2.43
N SER A 418 14.97 17.27 1.50
CA SER A 418 14.05 17.43 0.35
C SER A 418 12.60 17.61 0.82
N ASP A 419 12.13 16.77 1.73
CA ASP A 419 10.78 16.90 2.31
C ASP A 419 10.57 18.25 2.99
N PHE A 420 11.58 18.72 3.72
CA PHE A 420 11.49 19.99 4.42
C PHE A 420 11.31 21.16 3.45
N VAL A 421 12.07 21.19 2.35
CA VAL A 421 11.94 22.28 1.37
C VAL A 421 10.67 22.17 0.55
N ASP A 422 10.25 20.95 0.21
CA ASP A 422 9.03 20.69 -0.56
C ASP A 422 7.79 21.06 0.23
N LEU A 423 7.74 20.72 1.52
CA LEU A 423 6.68 21.13 2.42
C LEU A 423 6.51 22.65 2.44
N HIS A 424 7.61 23.41 2.51
CA HIS A 424 7.56 24.88 2.52
C HIS A 424 7.10 25.45 1.18
N TYR A 425 7.47 24.82 0.07
CA TYR A 425 6.97 25.22 -1.24
C TYR A 425 5.49 24.87 -1.42
N ALA A 426 5.07 23.65 -1.07
CA ALA A 426 3.69 23.20 -1.17
C ALA A 426 2.74 24.04 -0.31
N GLN A 427 3.13 24.36 0.93
CA GLN A 427 2.27 25.06 1.89
C GLN A 427 2.33 26.59 1.79
N ALA A 428 3.44 27.18 1.31
CA ALA A 428 3.60 28.63 1.33
C ALA A 428 4.12 29.24 0.02
N LEU A 429 4.40 28.43 -1.01
CA LEU A 429 5.03 28.84 -2.27
C LEU A 429 6.35 29.61 -2.04
N LEU A 430 7.11 29.21 -1.02
CA LEU A 430 8.39 29.80 -0.64
C LEU A 430 9.54 28.88 -0.99
N LYS A 431 10.56 29.45 -1.66
CA LYS A 431 11.87 28.81 -1.85
C LYS A 431 12.78 29.09 -0.66
N PRO A 432 13.87 28.31 -0.47
CA PRO A 432 14.87 28.57 0.57
C PRO A 432 15.33 30.04 0.67
N THR A 433 15.62 30.67 -0.47
CA THR A 433 16.08 32.08 -0.54
C THR A 433 15.01 33.10 -0.09
N GLU A 434 13.76 32.68 0.04
CA GLU A 434 12.59 33.52 0.28
C GLU A 434 11.95 33.30 1.65
N TRP A 435 12.48 32.39 2.46
CA TRP A 435 11.94 32.07 3.77
C TRP A 435 11.95 33.28 4.71
N PRO A 436 10.79 33.71 5.24
CA PRO A 436 10.71 34.82 6.16
C PRO A 436 10.86 34.32 7.61
N VAL A 437 11.34 35.22 8.47
CA VAL A 437 11.50 35.01 9.92
C VAL A 437 10.23 34.51 10.59
N SER A 438 9.05 34.99 10.16
CA SER A 438 7.77 34.57 10.74
C SER A 438 7.47 33.09 10.50
N THR A 439 7.75 32.58 9.29
CA THR A 439 7.52 31.16 8.96
C THR A 439 8.34 30.24 9.85
N PHE A 440 9.63 30.55 10.06
CA PHE A 440 10.48 29.75 10.94
C PHE A 440 10.13 29.90 12.42
N ARG A 441 9.64 31.07 12.84
CA ARG A 441 9.11 31.25 14.20
C ARG A 441 7.92 30.33 14.45
N ASP A 442 6.94 30.35 13.55
CA ASP A 442 5.73 29.55 13.69
C ASP A 442 6.04 28.05 13.61
N PHE A 443 6.94 27.66 12.69
CA PHE A 443 7.39 26.28 12.57
C PHE A 443 8.09 25.81 13.86
N GLY A 444 9.00 26.62 14.39
CA GLY A 444 9.71 26.31 15.64
C GLY A 444 8.79 26.24 16.85
N GLU A 445 7.79 27.13 16.95
CA GLU A 445 6.76 27.07 17.98
C GLU A 445 5.96 25.77 17.89
N TRP A 446 5.55 25.37 16.68
CA TRP A 446 4.87 24.11 16.44
C TRP A 446 5.73 22.90 16.82
N VAL A 447 7.00 22.86 16.38
CA VAL A 447 7.93 21.77 16.72
C VAL A 447 8.09 21.64 18.24
N ARG A 448 8.25 22.75 18.97
CA ARG A 448 8.35 22.73 20.43
C ARG A 448 7.06 22.35 21.15
N ALA A 449 5.90 22.59 20.53
CA ALA A 449 4.61 22.23 21.10
C ALA A 449 4.26 20.76 20.88
N GLU A 450 4.61 20.20 19.71
CA GLU A 450 4.23 18.83 19.33
C GLU A 450 5.30 17.77 19.62
N ARG A 451 6.57 18.16 19.78
CA ARG A 451 7.69 17.22 20.00
C ARG A 451 8.33 17.44 21.36
N SER A 452 8.75 16.36 22.00
CA SER A 452 9.48 16.37 23.27
C SER A 452 10.64 15.38 23.25
N GLY A 453 11.49 15.42 24.28
CA GLY A 453 12.58 14.45 24.47
C GLY A 453 13.57 14.40 23.32
N GLU A 454 13.97 13.20 22.93
CA GLU A 454 14.99 12.94 21.91
C GLU A 454 14.56 13.38 20.50
N HIS A 455 13.27 13.26 20.15
CA HIS A 455 12.76 13.71 18.85
C HIS A 455 12.87 15.22 18.67
N LEU A 456 12.60 16.00 19.73
CA LEU A 456 12.82 17.45 19.71
C LEU A 456 14.32 17.77 19.57
N ALA A 457 15.18 17.05 20.30
CA ALA A 457 16.63 17.24 20.22
C ALA A 457 17.18 16.93 18.82
N ALA A 458 16.74 15.83 18.19
CA ALA A 458 17.12 15.45 16.84
C ALA A 458 16.66 16.50 15.81
N THR A 459 15.39 16.94 15.91
CA THR A 459 14.84 17.98 15.02
C THR A 459 15.61 19.30 15.16
N ASN A 460 15.97 19.68 16.38
CA ASN A 460 16.75 20.88 16.64
C ASN A 460 18.15 20.83 16.03
N ARG A 461 18.85 19.70 16.14
CA ARG A 461 20.16 19.51 15.49
C ARG A 461 20.03 19.57 13.98
N PHE A 462 19.09 18.81 13.42
CA PHE A 462 18.82 18.79 11.98
C PHE A 462 18.57 20.19 11.40
N ILE A 463 17.61 20.94 11.95
CA ILE A 463 17.26 22.28 11.44
C ILE A 463 18.43 23.26 11.60
N SER A 464 19.19 23.17 12.69
CA SER A 464 20.38 24.00 12.88
C SER A 464 21.45 23.71 11.82
N SER A 465 21.71 22.43 11.55
CA SER A 465 22.67 21.98 10.55
C SER A 465 22.25 22.39 9.15
N LEU A 466 20.97 22.22 8.78
CA LEU A 466 20.43 22.64 7.49
C LEU A 466 20.56 24.14 7.26
N LEU A 467 20.18 24.97 8.24
CA LEU A 467 20.29 26.43 8.11
C LEU A 467 21.75 26.89 8.02
N THR A 468 22.67 26.19 8.68
CA THR A 468 24.10 26.46 8.60
C THR A 468 24.63 26.12 7.21
N GLU A 469 24.33 24.92 6.71
CA GLU A 469 24.71 24.48 5.36
C GLU A 469 24.17 25.42 4.28
N LEU A 470 22.89 25.77 4.32
CA LEU A 470 22.30 26.68 3.33
C LEU A 470 22.95 28.07 3.38
N THR A 471 23.49 28.49 4.54
CA THR A 471 24.25 29.73 4.68
C THR A 471 25.65 29.60 4.10
N ASP A 472 26.34 28.50 4.39
CA ASP A 472 27.70 28.24 3.92
C ASP A 472 27.74 28.05 2.39
N ALA A 473 26.70 27.41 1.83
CA ALA A 473 26.50 27.27 0.38
C ALA A 473 26.00 28.57 -0.30
N GLY A 474 25.82 29.67 0.44
CA GLY A 474 25.39 30.95 -0.09
C GLY A 474 23.94 31.02 -0.56
N THR A 475 23.13 29.98 -0.30
CA THR A 475 21.68 30.00 -0.54
C THR A 475 20.99 31.02 0.39
N LEU A 476 21.43 31.07 1.64
CA LEU A 476 21.03 32.09 2.61
C LEU A 476 22.19 33.06 2.82
N THR A 477 21.85 34.34 3.04
CA THR A 477 22.85 35.28 3.59
C THR A 477 23.15 34.92 5.05
N ARG A 478 24.34 35.29 5.54
CA ARG A 478 24.71 35.09 6.96
C ARG A 478 23.70 35.70 7.93
N GLU A 479 23.13 36.83 7.55
CA GLU A 479 22.09 37.52 8.30
C GLU A 479 20.79 36.71 8.30
N GLN A 480 20.34 36.22 7.14
CA GLN A 480 19.16 35.36 7.04
C GLN A 480 19.34 34.08 7.85
N GLY A 481 20.47 33.37 7.71
CA GLY A 481 20.76 32.16 8.48
C GLY A 481 20.63 32.41 9.99
N LYS A 482 21.28 33.45 10.51
CA LYS A 482 21.16 33.83 11.93
C LYS A 482 19.73 34.17 12.35
N GLN A 483 18.98 34.88 11.52
CA GLN A 483 17.61 35.28 11.83
C GLN A 483 16.64 34.10 11.81
N LEU A 484 16.75 33.21 10.82
CA LEU A 484 15.92 32.01 10.72
C LEU A 484 16.22 31.03 11.85
N THR A 485 17.50 30.83 12.19
CA THR A 485 17.90 30.02 13.35
C THR A 485 17.36 30.60 14.64
N ALA A 486 17.53 31.91 14.88
CA ALA A 486 16.98 32.56 16.07
C ALA A 486 15.45 32.45 16.14
N ALA A 487 14.76 32.61 15.02
CA ALA A 487 13.31 32.46 14.93
C ALA A 487 12.85 31.05 15.26
N PHE A 488 13.47 30.05 14.63
CA PHE A 488 13.18 28.65 14.86
C PHE A 488 13.33 28.30 16.34
N PHE A 489 14.37 28.77 17.02
CA PHE A 489 14.61 28.48 18.44
C PHE A 489 13.87 29.40 19.43
N GLY A 490 13.03 30.33 18.96
CA GLY A 490 12.34 31.27 19.84
C GLY A 490 13.26 32.27 20.56
N LYS A 491 14.45 32.53 20.00
CA LYS A 491 15.45 33.46 20.54
C LYS A 491 15.20 34.89 20.01
N SER A 492 15.82 35.87 20.65
CA SER A 492 15.79 37.26 20.18
C SER A 492 16.36 37.38 18.77
N ILE A 493 15.60 37.97 17.84
CA ILE A 493 15.99 38.13 16.44
C ILE A 493 17.01 39.27 16.31
N PRO A 494 18.21 39.03 15.76
CA PRO A 494 19.21 40.09 15.55
C PRO A 494 18.68 41.22 14.65
N LYS A 495 18.83 42.48 15.09
CA LYS A 495 18.40 43.68 14.34
C LYS A 495 19.30 43.92 13.12
N LEU A 496 18.70 44.22 11.97
CA LEU A 496 19.38 44.52 10.71
C LEU A 496 19.92 45.96 10.65
N THR A 497 21.12 46.13 10.10
CA THR A 497 21.52 47.30 9.30
C THR A 497 20.84 47.22 7.94
N LYS A 498 19.59 47.72 7.86
CA LYS A 498 18.70 47.86 6.69
C LYS A 498 18.28 46.56 5.96
N PRO A 499 17.03 46.10 6.10
CA PRO A 499 16.49 44.97 5.34
C PRO A 499 16.31 45.29 3.85
N LYS A 500 16.54 44.31 2.97
CA LYS A 500 15.93 44.28 1.64
C LYS A 500 14.43 44.04 1.85
N LYS A 501 13.58 45.03 1.56
CA LYS A 501 12.11 44.90 1.66
C LYS A 501 11.64 43.77 0.74
N VAL A 502 11.27 42.63 1.33
CA VAL A 502 10.39 41.67 0.65
C VAL A 502 9.00 42.30 0.67
N LYS A 503 8.50 42.75 -0.49
CA LYS A 503 7.12 43.26 -0.62
C LYS A 503 6.18 42.06 -0.69
N GLY A 504 5.49 41.78 0.41
CA GLY A 504 4.47 40.73 0.54
C GLY A 504 3.96 40.66 1.99
N LYS A 505 2.69 40.33 2.19
CA LYS A 505 2.03 40.38 3.51
C LYS A 505 2.08 38.97 4.14
N VAL A 506 3.26 38.57 4.61
CA VAL A 506 3.55 37.20 5.07
C VAL A 506 2.56 36.72 6.14
N ILE A 507 1.92 35.57 5.92
CA ILE A 507 1.04 34.91 6.90
C ILE A 507 1.74 33.71 7.55
N SER A 508 1.22 33.27 8.69
CA SER A 508 1.81 32.18 9.48
C SER A 508 1.64 30.80 8.84
N LEU A 509 2.57 29.87 9.11
CA LEU A 509 2.48 28.45 8.69
C LEU A 509 1.17 27.79 9.19
N LYS A 510 0.69 28.25 10.35
CA LYS A 510 -0.61 27.88 10.93
C LYS A 510 -1.79 28.35 10.06
N GLN A 511 -1.72 29.56 9.50
CA GLN A 511 -2.73 30.04 8.55
C GLN A 511 -2.65 29.32 7.21
N ALA A 512 -1.47 29.00 6.70
CA ALA A 512 -1.29 28.18 5.50
C ALA A 512 -1.92 26.79 5.65
N ARG A 513 -1.65 26.09 6.77
CA ARG A 513 -2.29 24.80 7.11
C ARG A 513 -3.81 24.91 7.24
N LYS A 514 -4.33 26.03 7.78
CA LYS A 514 -5.77 26.30 7.86
C LYS A 514 -6.40 26.50 6.48
N LEU A 515 -5.71 27.17 5.56
CA LEU A 515 -6.17 27.35 4.17
C LEU A 515 -6.21 26.02 3.40
N LEU A 516 -5.26 25.11 3.68
CA LEU A 516 -5.28 23.74 3.14
C LEU A 516 -6.44 22.91 3.71
N LYS A 517 -6.70 22.99 5.02
CA LYS A 517 -7.84 22.29 5.66
C LYS A 517 -9.23 22.80 5.23
N ASN A 518 -9.33 24.07 4.84
CA ASN A 518 -10.60 24.70 4.45
C ASN A 518 -10.96 24.52 2.96
N LYS A 519 -10.07 23.93 2.15
CA LYS A 519 -10.46 23.48 0.81
C LYS A 519 -11.27 22.19 0.93
N LYS A 520 -12.60 22.32 0.94
CA LYS A 520 -13.44 21.26 0.37
C LYS A 520 -12.92 20.98 -1.05
N LYS A 521 -12.68 19.71 -1.38
CA LYS A 521 -12.36 19.23 -2.72
C LYS A 521 -13.36 19.86 -3.69
N TYR A 522 -12.90 20.78 -4.53
CA TYR A 522 -13.66 21.23 -5.69
C TYR A 522 -13.11 20.45 -6.87
N HIS A 523 -13.93 19.46 -7.26
CA HIS A 523 -13.93 18.62 -8.45
C HIS A 523 -12.59 18.13 -8.98
#